data_AF-A0A1V5XPU0-F1
#
_entry.id   AF-A0A1V5XPU0-F1
#
_cell.length_a   1.000
_cell.length_b   1.000
_cell.length_c   1.000
_cell.angle_alpha   90.00
_cell.angle_beta   90.00
_cell.angle_gamma   90.00
#
_symmetry.space_group_name_H-M   'P 1'
#
loop_
_entity.id
_entity.type
_entity.pdbx_description
1 polymer ?
#
loop_
_entity_poly.entity_id
_entity_poly.type
_entity_poly.pdbx_seq_one_letter_code
_entity_poly.pdbx_strand_id
1 'polypeptide(L)'
;MLLAELKEIKFDLYDYPESVERKALSEKIASDGKAVLSYDDTLILDDSDFALVIKEGREKLRKYPLCNVKTAAISKVFLQAHKAEIPDTLYKIAERNINDFITKGKSGENTITTQELFSQEKTAGVSTALSTRDKLADEDYAIVINNSGLKTRLYPINNEHNCKIASEYFSKNLNTIPVHLRHEFAKSIVLKCASQGYASNLVTDDIRSYCNNRLNPNFSDEIAIRKEKVASDKVREALDVLETAAKTESLQKIANMLYKLDKEFGLDRLYNKSFSDPYRAVFADGKSTNEKTAAPVTLVGEYSIDPATLSAMPYNDSMQQLFSESDFNSIKNDPAAYEALPTPYKQMIKQQAGVV
;
A
#
# COMPACT_ATOMS: atom_id res chain seq x y z
N MET A 1 16.70 -12.10 10.69
CA MET A 1 18.09 -11.98 10.21
C MET A 1 18.91 -12.94 11.03
N LEU A 2 19.54 -13.91 10.37
CA LEU A 2 20.33 -14.96 10.99
C LEU A 2 21.76 -14.48 11.23
N LEU A 3 22.49 -15.10 12.16
CA LEU A 3 23.90 -14.73 12.40
C LEU A 3 24.77 -15.00 11.17
N ALA A 4 24.41 -16.00 10.35
CA ALA A 4 25.08 -16.30 9.09
C ALA A 4 25.05 -15.12 8.11
N GLU A 5 23.89 -14.47 7.94
CA GLU A 5 23.73 -13.29 7.07
C GLU A 5 24.55 -12.11 7.59
N LEU A 6 24.61 -11.94 8.91
CA LEU A 6 25.42 -10.90 9.54
C LEU A 6 26.93 -11.14 9.38
N LYS A 7 27.40 -12.39 9.31
CA LYS A 7 28.83 -12.68 9.08
C LYS A 7 29.29 -12.27 7.68
N GLU A 8 28.38 -12.18 6.70
CA GLU A 8 28.70 -11.71 5.34
C GLU A 8 28.87 -10.19 5.26
N ILE A 9 28.23 -9.46 6.19
CA ILE A 9 28.40 -8.02 6.30
C ILE A 9 29.71 -7.74 7.04
N LYS A 10 30.57 -6.98 6.39
CA LYS A 10 31.89 -6.67 6.93
C LYS A 10 31.82 -5.43 7.80
N PHE A 11 31.45 -5.68 9.05
CA PHE A 11 31.19 -4.66 10.05
C PHE A 11 32.44 -3.98 10.58
N ASP A 12 33.57 -4.68 10.63
CA ASP A 12 34.75 -4.26 11.40
C ASP A 12 36.03 -4.43 10.58
N LEU A 13 37.06 -3.66 10.93
CA LEU A 13 38.40 -3.72 10.32
C LEU A 13 38.96 -5.14 10.29
N TYR A 14 38.66 -5.93 11.32
CA TYR A 14 39.15 -7.29 11.51
C TYR A 14 38.45 -8.32 10.61
N ASP A 15 37.36 -7.95 9.93
CA ASP A 15 36.69 -8.79 8.93
C ASP A 15 37.42 -8.79 7.58
N TYR A 16 38.46 -7.97 7.44
CA TYR A 16 39.21 -7.79 6.21
C TYR A 16 40.70 -8.12 6.36
N PRO A 17 41.08 -9.35 6.79
CA PRO A 17 42.46 -9.64 7.17
C PRO A 17 43.48 -9.38 6.06
N GLU A 18 43.10 -9.60 4.80
CA GLU A 18 43.95 -9.52 3.60
C GLU A 18 43.64 -8.32 2.68
N SER A 19 42.75 -7.41 3.07
CA SER A 19 42.35 -6.32 2.15
C SER A 19 43.40 -5.21 2.09
N VAL A 20 43.51 -4.60 0.89
CA VAL A 20 44.29 -3.36 0.68
C VAL A 20 43.76 -2.23 1.56
N GLU A 21 42.44 -2.22 1.86
CA GLU A 21 41.79 -1.25 2.75
C GLU A 21 42.29 -1.38 4.18
N ARG A 22 42.34 -2.59 4.75
CA ARG A 22 42.94 -2.85 6.06
C ARG A 22 44.39 -2.42 6.04
N LYS A 23 45.17 -2.75 5.02
CA LYS A 23 46.58 -2.37 4.92
C LYS A 23 46.77 -0.85 4.88
N ALA A 24 46.03 -0.13 4.05
CA ALA A 24 46.10 1.33 3.93
C ALA A 24 45.60 2.06 5.20
N LEU A 25 44.52 1.57 5.83
CA LEU A 25 44.02 2.13 7.10
C LEU A 25 44.97 1.82 8.25
N SER A 26 45.51 0.60 8.29
CA SER A 26 46.53 0.19 9.26
C SER A 26 47.77 1.04 9.08
N GLU A 27 48.31 1.22 7.87
CA GLU A 27 49.50 2.04 7.61
C GLU A 27 49.29 3.52 7.97
N LYS A 28 48.08 4.06 7.75
CA LYS A 28 47.73 5.44 8.13
C LYS A 28 47.61 5.64 9.64
N ILE A 29 47.38 4.57 10.41
CA ILE A 29 47.10 4.61 11.85
C ILE A 29 48.21 3.93 12.70
N ALA A 30 49.05 3.08 12.10
CA ALA A 30 50.02 2.20 12.77
C ALA A 30 51.40 2.83 13.00
N SER A 31 51.54 4.15 12.95
CA SER A 31 52.80 4.80 13.35
C SER A 31 53.19 4.56 14.81
N ASP A 32 52.35 3.85 15.60
CA ASP A 32 52.53 3.68 17.04
C ASP A 32 52.27 2.25 17.59
N GLY A 33 52.20 1.24 16.71
CA GLY A 33 52.35 -0.22 17.01
C GLY A 33 51.39 -0.92 17.99
N LYS A 34 50.62 -0.21 18.83
CA LYS A 34 49.73 -0.76 19.88
C LYS A 34 48.24 -0.48 19.64
N ALA A 35 47.89 0.14 18.51
CA ALA A 35 46.53 0.62 18.25
C ALA A 35 45.65 -0.41 17.50
N VAL A 36 46.25 -1.23 16.63
CA VAL A 36 45.57 -2.27 15.83
C VAL A 36 45.98 -3.64 16.37
N LEU A 37 45.00 -4.49 16.67
CA LEU A 37 45.22 -5.83 17.20
C LEU A 37 45.54 -6.84 16.09
N SER A 38 46.21 -7.94 16.43
CA SER A 38 46.22 -9.11 15.54
C SER A 38 44.89 -9.87 15.63
N TYR A 39 44.64 -10.78 14.69
CA TYR A 39 43.47 -11.65 14.78
C TYR A 39 43.52 -12.53 16.05
N ASP A 40 44.68 -13.08 16.37
CA ASP A 40 44.89 -13.90 17.57
C ASP A 40 44.66 -13.10 18.86
N ASP A 41 45.09 -11.83 18.89
CA ASP A 41 44.81 -10.93 20.03
C ASP A 41 43.31 -10.75 20.25
N THR A 42 42.50 -10.69 19.18
CA THR A 42 41.04 -10.54 19.33
C THR A 42 40.34 -11.81 19.83
N LEU A 43 40.93 -12.98 19.64
CA LEU A 43 40.35 -14.26 20.09
C LEU A 43 40.40 -14.43 21.61
N ILE A 44 41.44 -13.89 22.25
CA ILE A 44 41.65 -13.99 23.70
C ILE A 44 40.88 -12.95 24.51
N LEU A 45 40.26 -11.96 23.86
CA LEU A 45 39.49 -10.92 24.51
C LEU A 45 38.14 -11.41 25.04
N ASP A 46 37.70 -10.78 26.13
CA ASP A 46 36.40 -11.02 26.72
C ASP A 46 35.31 -10.29 25.94
N ASP A 47 34.06 -10.74 26.08
CA ASP A 47 32.92 -10.11 25.39
C ASP A 47 32.78 -8.62 25.77
N SER A 48 33.18 -8.22 26.98
CA SER A 48 33.17 -6.82 27.45
C SER A 48 34.16 -5.91 26.72
N ASP A 49 35.19 -6.48 26.08
CA ASP A 49 36.21 -5.75 25.34
C ASP A 49 35.77 -5.39 23.91
N PHE A 50 34.50 -5.57 23.58
CA PHE A 50 33.92 -5.23 22.29
C PHE A 50 32.76 -4.27 22.46
N ALA A 51 32.56 -3.38 21.50
CA ALA A 51 31.42 -2.47 21.52
C ALA A 51 30.11 -3.17 21.16
N LEU A 52 30.19 -4.31 20.46
CA LEU A 52 29.03 -5.06 20.02
C LEU A 52 29.31 -6.57 20.02
N VAL A 53 28.41 -7.34 20.66
CA VAL A 53 28.40 -8.80 20.67
C VAL A 53 27.01 -9.29 20.25
N ILE A 54 26.94 -9.96 19.10
CA ILE A 54 25.69 -10.49 18.56
C ILE A 54 25.64 -12.00 18.81
N LYS A 55 24.59 -12.49 19.47
CA LYS A 55 24.47 -13.91 19.85
C LYS A 55 23.35 -14.63 19.09
N GLU A 56 23.63 -15.86 18.68
CA GLU A 56 22.64 -16.81 18.15
C GLU A 56 22.89 -18.19 18.76
N GLY A 57 22.09 -18.55 19.77
CA GLY A 57 22.33 -19.75 20.56
C GLY A 57 23.69 -19.70 21.26
N ARG A 58 24.59 -20.63 20.90
CA ARG A 58 25.97 -20.70 21.42
C ARG A 58 26.97 -19.92 20.57
N GLU A 59 26.60 -19.51 19.36
CA GLU A 59 27.47 -18.72 18.50
C GLU A 59 27.43 -17.25 18.90
N LYS A 60 28.56 -16.58 18.68
CA LYS A 60 28.69 -15.15 18.89
C LYS A 60 29.53 -14.51 17.79
N LEU A 61 29.15 -13.29 17.45
CA LEU A 61 29.90 -12.41 16.57
C LEU A 61 30.30 -11.18 17.38
N ARG A 62 31.60 -10.97 17.54
CA ARG A 62 32.18 -9.85 18.29
C ARG A 62 32.69 -8.81 17.31
N LYS A 63 32.37 -7.53 17.52
CA LYS A 63 32.76 -6.42 16.66
C LYS A 63 33.20 -5.21 17.47
N TYR A 64 34.14 -4.46 16.90
CA TYR A 64 34.66 -3.20 17.39
C TYR A 64 35.39 -3.34 18.74
N PRO A 65 36.63 -3.85 18.76
CA PRO A 65 37.42 -3.96 19.99
C PRO A 65 37.61 -2.62 20.71
N LEU A 66 37.57 -2.67 22.04
CA LEU A 66 37.64 -1.54 22.96
C LEU A 66 38.81 -1.70 23.95
N CYS A 67 39.94 -2.25 23.54
CA CYS A 67 41.04 -2.56 24.47
C CYS A 67 41.73 -1.30 25.03
N ASN A 68 41.74 -0.22 24.25
CA ASN A 68 42.26 1.09 24.65
C ASN A 68 41.64 2.19 23.79
N VAL A 69 41.85 3.44 24.18
CA VAL A 69 41.25 4.61 23.50
C VAL A 69 41.65 4.70 22.03
N LYS A 70 42.86 4.28 21.65
CA LYS A 70 43.31 4.28 20.25
C LYS A 70 42.59 3.21 19.42
N THR A 71 42.47 1.99 19.96
CA THR A 71 41.72 0.90 19.31
C THR A 71 40.24 1.27 19.16
N ALA A 72 39.62 1.85 20.20
CA ALA A 72 38.24 2.33 20.13
C ALA A 72 38.05 3.45 19.10
N ALA A 73 39.02 4.36 18.96
CA ALA A 73 38.99 5.41 17.93
C ALA A 73 39.06 4.83 16.51
N ILE A 74 39.84 3.77 16.29
CA ILE A 74 39.87 3.04 15.00
C ILE A 74 38.49 2.42 14.72
N SER A 75 37.94 1.70 15.70
CA SER A 75 36.61 1.11 15.55
C SER A 75 35.54 2.15 15.27
N LYS A 76 35.65 3.36 15.84
CA LYS A 76 34.75 4.49 15.53
C LYS A 76 34.81 4.89 14.07
N VAL A 77 36.02 5.08 13.53
CA VAL A 77 36.22 5.46 12.12
C VAL A 77 35.62 4.40 11.20
N PHE A 78 35.84 3.12 11.52
CA PHE A 78 35.31 2.01 10.72
C PHE A 78 33.78 1.94 10.77
N LEU A 79 33.19 2.02 11.97
CA LEU A 79 31.75 2.05 12.15
C LEU A 79 31.11 3.19 11.34
N GLN A 80 31.71 4.38 11.34
CA GLN A 80 31.21 5.53 10.59
C GLN A 80 31.32 5.36 9.08
N ALA A 81 32.41 4.76 8.58
CA ALA A 81 32.60 4.51 7.17
C ALA A 81 31.56 3.54 6.58
N HIS A 82 31.12 2.57 7.38
CA HIS A 82 30.18 1.52 6.95
C HIS A 82 28.74 1.75 7.43
N LYS A 83 28.38 2.92 7.96
CA LYS A 83 27.04 3.19 8.54
C LYS A 83 25.87 2.69 7.68
N ALA A 84 25.95 2.86 6.36
CA ALA A 84 24.87 2.49 5.44
C ALA A 84 24.71 0.97 5.26
N GLU A 85 25.71 0.18 5.63
CA GLU A 85 25.74 -1.29 5.49
C GLU A 85 25.29 -2.01 6.77
N ILE A 86 25.04 -1.25 7.85
CA ILE A 86 24.81 -1.80 9.19
C ILE A 86 23.36 -1.56 9.59
N PRO A 87 22.65 -2.60 10.10
CA PRO A 87 21.35 -2.42 10.74
C PRO A 87 21.40 -1.31 11.80
N ASP A 88 20.45 -0.38 11.75
CA ASP A 88 20.47 0.85 12.56
C ASP A 88 20.53 0.55 14.07
N THR A 89 19.87 -0.52 14.51
CA THR A 89 19.95 -1.00 15.90
C THR A 89 21.38 -1.37 16.31
N LEU A 90 22.09 -2.14 15.45
CA LEU A 90 23.47 -2.55 15.71
C LEU A 90 24.43 -1.35 15.69
N TYR A 91 24.23 -0.44 14.73
CA TYR A 91 25.00 0.79 14.62
C TYR A 91 24.90 1.62 15.90
N LYS A 92 23.68 1.82 16.41
CA LYS A 92 23.43 2.61 17.63
C LYS A 92 24.07 2.00 18.88
N ILE A 93 24.00 0.67 19.03
CA ILE A 93 24.64 -0.04 20.16
C ILE A 93 26.15 0.16 20.10
N ALA A 94 26.77 -0.11 18.93
CA ALA A 94 28.21 0.03 18.73
C ALA A 94 28.66 1.48 18.94
N GLU A 95 27.97 2.46 18.33
CA GLU A 95 28.31 3.89 18.43
C GLU A 95 28.28 4.38 19.87
N ARG A 96 27.20 4.05 20.61
CA ARG A 96 27.08 4.40 22.02
C ARG A 96 28.22 3.82 22.84
N ASN A 97 28.49 2.52 22.69
CA ASN A 97 29.50 1.82 23.50
C ASN A 97 30.93 2.29 23.18
N ILE A 98 31.24 2.59 21.92
CA ILE A 98 32.52 3.19 21.51
C ILE A 98 32.68 4.59 22.13
N ASN A 99 31.65 5.44 22.03
CA ASN A 99 31.70 6.79 22.57
C ASN A 99 31.81 6.80 24.10
N ASP A 100 31.07 5.93 24.77
CA ASP A 100 31.16 5.74 26.22
C ASP A 100 32.56 5.26 26.62
N PHE A 101 33.14 4.30 25.89
CA PHE A 101 34.49 3.84 26.19
C PHE A 101 35.55 4.94 26.00
N ILE A 102 35.48 5.71 24.91
CA ILE A 102 36.42 6.81 24.64
C ILE A 102 36.35 7.89 25.71
N THR A 103 35.15 8.19 26.23
CA THR A 103 34.93 9.30 27.17
C THR A 103 35.02 8.90 28.64
N LYS A 104 34.62 7.67 28.99
CA LYS A 104 34.49 7.19 30.37
C LYS A 104 35.42 6.02 30.69
N GLY A 105 36.12 5.46 29.71
CA GLY A 105 36.98 4.28 29.87
C GLY A 105 36.23 2.95 30.04
N LYS A 106 34.89 2.94 29.85
CA LYS A 106 34.05 1.74 29.95
C LYS A 106 32.85 1.82 29.02
N SER A 107 32.42 0.68 28.49
CA SER A 107 31.20 0.52 27.68
C SER A 107 29.98 0.13 28.55
N GLY A 108 28.77 0.28 27.99
CA GLY A 108 27.54 -0.22 28.58
C GLY A 108 27.17 -1.61 28.06
N GLU A 109 25.89 -1.97 28.16
CA GLU A 109 25.36 -3.24 27.63
C GLU A 109 25.69 -3.40 26.14
N ASN A 110 26.46 -4.41 25.79
CA ASN A 110 27.00 -4.58 24.44
C ASN A 110 26.47 -5.81 23.73
N THR A 111 25.62 -6.61 24.38
CA THR A 111 25.10 -7.85 23.82
C THR A 111 23.70 -7.65 23.26
N ILE A 112 23.44 -8.25 22.09
CA ILE A 112 22.09 -8.40 21.53
C ILE A 112 21.95 -9.77 20.88
N THR A 113 20.80 -10.43 21.03
CA THR A 113 20.51 -11.69 20.33
C THR A 113 19.95 -11.42 18.93
N THR A 114 20.12 -12.35 17.98
CA THR A 114 19.50 -12.22 16.65
C THR A 114 17.97 -12.15 16.71
N GLN A 115 17.35 -12.76 17.72
CA GLN A 115 15.92 -12.68 17.97
C GLN A 115 15.48 -11.30 18.47
N GLU A 116 16.22 -10.69 19.40
CA GLU A 116 15.97 -9.31 19.85
C GLU A 116 16.17 -8.32 18.71
N LEU A 117 17.27 -8.47 17.96
CA LEU A 117 17.54 -7.65 16.79
C LEU A 117 16.40 -7.73 15.77
N PHE A 118 15.95 -8.93 15.43
CA PHE A 118 14.82 -9.13 14.51
C PHE A 118 13.54 -8.47 15.04
N SER A 119 13.26 -8.59 16.34
CA SER A 119 12.08 -8.01 16.97
C SER A 119 12.12 -6.48 16.97
N GLN A 120 13.28 -5.90 17.27
CA GLN A 120 13.50 -4.44 17.28
C GLN A 120 13.42 -3.86 15.87
N GLU A 121 14.07 -4.48 14.89
CA GLU A 121 14.02 -4.07 13.47
C GLU A 121 12.59 -4.20 12.91
N LYS A 122 11.87 -5.28 13.24
CA LYS A 122 10.46 -5.42 12.86
C LYS A 122 9.60 -4.33 13.47
N THR A 123 9.80 -4.00 14.74
CA THR A 123 9.04 -2.96 15.44
C THR A 123 9.36 -1.56 14.88
N ALA A 124 10.63 -1.27 14.61
CA ALA A 124 11.06 -0.03 13.98
C ALA A 124 10.48 0.12 12.56
N GLY A 125 10.47 -0.97 11.78
CA GLY A 125 9.85 -1.03 10.46
C GLY A 125 8.33 -0.77 10.51
N VAL A 126 7.63 -1.36 11.49
CA VAL A 126 6.19 -1.12 11.71
C VAL A 126 5.92 0.32 12.13
N SER A 127 6.69 0.86 13.08
CA SER A 127 6.53 2.25 13.54
C SER A 127 6.77 3.24 12.41
N THR A 128 7.80 3.01 11.60
CA THR A 128 8.10 3.84 10.44
C THR A 128 6.95 3.75 9.44
N ALA A 129 6.52 2.54 9.06
CA ALA A 129 5.40 2.35 8.13
C ALA A 129 4.09 2.99 8.60
N LEU A 130 3.78 2.97 9.91
CA LEU A 130 2.62 3.66 10.48
C LEU A 130 2.76 5.19 10.35
N SER A 131 3.93 5.74 10.68
CA SER A 131 4.19 7.18 10.55
C SER A 131 4.18 7.68 9.09
N THR A 132 4.56 6.84 8.13
CA THR A 132 4.45 7.16 6.70
C THR A 132 3.00 7.09 6.23
N ARG A 133 2.21 6.13 6.75
CA ARG A 133 0.78 5.99 6.44
C ARG A 133 -0.01 7.20 6.92
N ASP A 134 0.24 7.71 8.11
CA ASP A 134 -0.49 8.87 8.64
C ASP A 134 -0.35 10.15 7.77
N LYS A 135 0.63 10.19 6.88
CA LYS A 135 0.87 11.31 5.95
C LYS A 135 0.23 11.13 4.57
N LEU A 136 -0.31 9.95 4.27
CA LEU A 136 -0.92 9.66 2.97
C LEU A 136 -2.32 10.28 2.85
N ALA A 137 -2.67 10.73 1.64
CA ALA A 137 -3.99 11.27 1.35
C ALA A 137 -5.05 10.15 1.29
N ASP A 138 -6.33 10.50 1.36
CA ASP A 138 -7.41 9.50 1.29
C ASP A 138 -7.39 8.69 -0.01
N GLU A 139 -7.03 9.32 -1.13
CA GLU A 139 -6.89 8.68 -2.46
C GLU A 139 -5.74 7.66 -2.54
N ASP A 140 -4.87 7.61 -1.54
CA ASP A 140 -3.75 6.67 -1.45
C ASP A 140 -4.12 5.41 -0.66
N TYR A 141 -5.41 5.18 -0.43
CA TYR A 141 -5.95 3.98 0.21
C TYR A 141 -7.04 3.34 -0.64
N ALA A 142 -7.10 2.01 -0.62
CA ALA A 142 -8.13 1.30 -1.35
C ALA A 142 -9.52 1.43 -0.69
N ILE A 143 -9.56 1.61 0.64
CA ILE A 143 -10.79 1.79 1.41
C ILE A 143 -10.62 2.97 2.39
N VAL A 144 -11.60 3.86 2.41
CA VAL A 144 -11.71 4.94 3.40
C VAL A 144 -13.10 4.93 4.03
N ILE A 145 -13.21 4.42 5.27
CA ILE A 145 -14.47 4.35 6.00
C ILE A 145 -14.60 5.60 6.88
N ASN A 146 -15.69 6.35 6.73
CA ASN A 146 -15.99 7.48 7.60
C ASN A 146 -17.11 7.11 8.59
N ASN A 147 -16.75 7.02 9.87
CA ASN A 147 -17.68 6.73 10.96
C ASN A 147 -17.80 7.96 11.86
N SER A 148 -18.84 8.77 11.65
CA SER A 148 -19.14 9.95 12.47
C SER A 148 -17.95 10.92 12.60
N GLY A 149 -17.21 11.15 11.52
CA GLY A 149 -16.04 12.04 11.48
C GLY A 149 -14.71 11.33 11.75
N LEU A 150 -14.71 10.09 12.25
CA LEU A 150 -13.50 9.26 12.32
C LEU A 150 -13.27 8.55 10.99
N LYS A 151 -12.17 8.87 10.32
CA LYS A 151 -11.74 8.19 9.10
C LYS A 151 -10.84 6.99 9.41
N THR A 152 -11.24 5.81 8.96
CA THR A 152 -10.40 4.61 8.94
C THR A 152 -9.88 4.38 7.53
N ARG A 153 -8.56 4.41 7.36
CA ARG A 153 -7.87 4.22 6.08
C ARG A 153 -7.22 2.86 6.01
N LEU A 154 -7.61 2.04 5.04
CA LEU A 154 -7.16 0.66 4.91
C LEU A 154 -6.51 0.42 3.55
N TYR A 155 -5.49 -0.43 3.52
CA TYR A 155 -4.78 -0.88 2.32
C TYR A 155 -4.17 0.28 1.51
N PRO A 156 -2.97 0.77 1.87
CA PRO A 156 -2.28 1.79 1.09
C PRO A 156 -2.08 1.33 -0.36
N ILE A 157 -2.19 2.26 -1.30
CA ILE A 157 -2.01 2.08 -2.75
C ILE A 157 -1.19 3.22 -3.36
N ASN A 158 -0.45 3.97 -2.55
CA ASN A 158 0.33 5.15 -2.98
C ASN A 158 1.52 4.87 -3.91
N ASN A 159 1.78 3.61 -4.27
CA ASN A 159 2.83 3.22 -5.21
C ASN A 159 2.52 1.86 -5.83
N GLU A 160 3.28 1.49 -6.88
CA GLU A 160 3.10 0.26 -7.65
C GLU A 160 3.15 -1.02 -6.78
N HIS A 161 4.11 -1.09 -5.85
CA HIS A 161 4.27 -2.23 -4.96
C HIS A 161 3.06 -2.41 -4.03
N ASN A 162 2.57 -1.29 -3.48
CA ASN A 162 1.41 -1.28 -2.60
C ASN A 162 0.12 -1.63 -3.36
N CYS A 163 -0.06 -1.16 -4.60
CA CYS A 163 -1.14 -1.60 -5.49
C CYS A 163 -1.11 -3.11 -5.71
N LYS A 164 0.08 -3.69 -5.98
CA LYS A 164 0.25 -5.14 -6.15
C LYS A 164 -0.19 -5.91 -4.90
N ILE A 165 0.32 -5.51 -3.73
CA ILE A 165 -0.01 -6.16 -2.46
C ILE A 165 -1.51 -6.06 -2.17
N ALA A 166 -2.12 -4.90 -2.38
CA ALA A 166 -3.56 -4.69 -2.15
C ALA A 166 -4.40 -5.56 -3.10
N SER A 167 -4.00 -5.66 -4.37
CA SER A 167 -4.65 -6.48 -5.40
C SER A 167 -4.58 -7.98 -5.08
N GLU A 168 -3.39 -8.48 -4.71
CA GLU A 168 -3.22 -9.87 -4.26
C GLU A 168 -3.99 -10.17 -2.96
N TYR A 169 -4.01 -9.21 -2.03
CA TYR A 169 -4.76 -9.33 -0.78
C TYR A 169 -6.25 -9.48 -1.07
N PHE A 170 -6.80 -8.66 -1.96
CA PHE A 170 -8.19 -8.73 -2.37
C PHE A 170 -8.56 -10.12 -2.90
N SER A 171 -7.79 -10.67 -3.84
CA SER A 171 -8.02 -12.02 -4.38
C SER A 171 -7.94 -13.10 -3.29
N LYS A 172 -6.91 -13.06 -2.43
CA LYS A 172 -6.73 -14.04 -1.35
C LYS A 172 -7.82 -13.98 -0.28
N ASN A 173 -8.40 -12.80 -0.06
CA ASN A 173 -9.33 -12.52 1.04
C ASN A 173 -10.73 -12.12 0.57
N LEU A 174 -11.07 -12.43 -0.69
CA LEU A 174 -12.29 -11.93 -1.31
C LEU A 174 -13.54 -12.20 -0.47
N ASN A 175 -13.66 -13.43 0.03
CA ASN A 175 -14.80 -13.87 0.82
C ASN A 175 -14.86 -13.27 2.23
N THR A 176 -13.76 -12.73 2.76
CA THR A 176 -13.72 -12.11 4.09
C THR A 176 -13.92 -10.59 4.04
N ILE A 177 -13.66 -9.96 2.89
CA ILE A 177 -13.96 -8.55 2.66
C ILE A 177 -15.50 -8.37 2.63
N PRO A 178 -16.06 -7.41 3.40
CA PRO A 178 -17.48 -7.10 3.36
C PRO A 178 -17.94 -6.76 1.94
N VAL A 179 -19.03 -7.39 1.49
CA VAL A 179 -19.53 -7.30 0.10
C VAL A 179 -19.63 -5.86 -0.40
N HIS A 180 -20.21 -4.97 0.40
CA HIS A 180 -20.38 -3.55 0.06
C HIS A 180 -19.08 -2.75 -0.10
N LEU A 181 -17.95 -3.26 0.39
CA LEU A 181 -16.63 -2.62 0.24
C LEU A 181 -15.85 -3.18 -0.95
N ARG A 182 -16.25 -4.31 -1.53
CA ARG A 182 -15.46 -4.99 -2.57
C ARG A 182 -15.33 -4.16 -3.83
N HIS A 183 -16.42 -3.51 -4.26
CA HIS A 183 -16.40 -2.60 -5.40
C HIS A 183 -15.51 -1.38 -5.16
N GLU A 184 -15.63 -0.73 -4.00
CA GLU A 184 -14.80 0.44 -3.66
C GLU A 184 -13.31 0.08 -3.64
N PHE A 185 -12.97 -1.04 -3.00
CA PHE A 185 -11.61 -1.58 -2.99
C PHE A 185 -11.09 -1.77 -4.44
N ALA A 186 -11.84 -2.50 -5.26
CA ALA A 186 -11.47 -2.79 -6.64
C ALA A 186 -11.30 -1.52 -7.48
N LYS A 187 -12.28 -0.61 -7.40
CA LYS A 187 -12.29 0.68 -8.10
C LYS A 187 -11.07 1.52 -7.74
N SER A 188 -10.74 1.64 -6.46
CA SER A 188 -9.60 2.44 -6.00
C SER A 188 -8.26 1.93 -6.55
N ILE A 189 -8.02 0.62 -6.57
CA ILE A 189 -6.79 0.05 -7.15
C ILE A 189 -6.72 0.33 -8.65
N VAL A 190 -7.80 0.06 -9.39
CA VAL A 190 -7.83 0.25 -10.85
C VAL A 190 -7.59 1.72 -11.22
N LEU A 191 -8.26 2.64 -10.53
CA LEU A 191 -8.08 4.07 -10.74
C LEU A 191 -6.65 4.51 -10.43
N LYS A 192 -6.08 4.05 -9.31
CA LYS A 192 -4.71 4.39 -8.93
C LYS A 192 -3.71 3.87 -9.95
N CYS A 193 -3.78 2.59 -10.32
CA CYS A 193 -2.91 2.01 -11.34
C CYS A 193 -3.03 2.73 -12.69
N ALA A 194 -4.25 3.06 -13.12
CA ALA A 194 -4.47 3.80 -14.37
C ALA A 194 -3.89 5.23 -14.31
N SER A 195 -4.15 5.96 -13.22
CA SER A 195 -3.68 7.35 -13.05
C SER A 195 -2.16 7.48 -13.03
N GLN A 196 -1.45 6.45 -12.55
CA GLN A 196 0.01 6.44 -12.43
C GLN A 196 0.71 5.72 -13.59
N GLY A 197 -0.05 5.17 -14.55
CA GLY A 197 0.50 4.41 -15.67
C GLY A 197 1.17 3.10 -15.27
N TYR A 198 0.73 2.47 -14.16
CA TYR A 198 1.28 1.21 -13.69
C TYR A 198 0.87 0.03 -14.59
N ALA A 199 1.66 -1.05 -14.54
CA ALA A 199 1.44 -2.22 -15.37
C ALA A 199 0.08 -2.89 -15.08
N SER A 200 -0.64 -3.25 -16.15
CA SER A 200 -2.00 -3.80 -16.04
C SER A 200 -2.07 -5.17 -15.34
N ASN A 201 -0.96 -5.90 -15.30
CA ASN A 201 -0.83 -7.20 -14.61
C ASN A 201 -0.83 -7.08 -13.08
N LEU A 202 -0.75 -5.87 -12.52
CA LEU A 202 -0.91 -5.62 -11.08
C LEU A 202 -2.35 -5.81 -10.63
N VAL A 203 -3.31 -5.62 -11.55
CA VAL A 203 -4.74 -5.74 -11.28
C VAL A 203 -5.18 -7.17 -11.60
N THR A 204 -5.55 -7.94 -10.57
CA THR A 204 -6.02 -9.32 -10.74
C THR A 204 -7.36 -9.39 -11.47
N ASP A 205 -7.68 -10.54 -12.03
CA ASP A 205 -8.99 -10.78 -12.66
C ASP A 205 -10.14 -10.62 -11.66
N ASP A 206 -9.94 -10.99 -10.38
CA ASP A 206 -10.95 -10.74 -9.35
C ASP A 206 -11.22 -9.25 -9.19
N ILE A 207 -10.20 -8.40 -9.07
CA ILE A 207 -10.40 -6.94 -8.99
C ILE A 207 -11.20 -6.45 -10.20
N ARG A 208 -10.82 -6.89 -11.41
CA ARG A 208 -11.49 -6.47 -12.65
C ARG A 208 -12.96 -6.87 -12.66
N SER A 209 -13.31 -8.04 -12.15
CA SER A 209 -14.71 -8.50 -12.05
C SER A 209 -15.58 -7.69 -11.09
N TYR A 210 -15.01 -6.86 -10.19
CA TYR A 210 -15.81 -6.03 -9.26
C TYR A 210 -15.92 -4.56 -9.68
N CYS A 211 -15.25 -4.14 -10.74
CA CYS A 211 -15.29 -2.75 -11.22
C CYS A 211 -15.30 -2.65 -12.76
N ASN A 212 -15.75 -3.70 -13.44
CA ASN A 212 -15.95 -3.70 -14.88
C ASN A 212 -17.07 -2.69 -15.26
N ASN A 213 -17.05 -2.19 -16.50
CA ASN A 213 -18.10 -1.30 -17.01
C ASN A 213 -19.15 -2.03 -17.87
N ARG A 214 -19.06 -3.36 -17.98
CA ARG A 214 -20.00 -4.18 -18.73
C ARG A 214 -20.95 -4.92 -17.79
N LEU A 215 -22.23 -4.94 -18.15
CA LEU A 215 -23.23 -5.76 -17.48
C LEU A 215 -22.86 -7.24 -17.67
N ASN A 216 -22.98 -8.01 -16.61
CA ASN A 216 -22.80 -9.45 -16.65
C ASN A 216 -23.81 -10.07 -17.65
N PRO A 217 -23.37 -10.84 -18.66
CA PRO A 217 -24.28 -11.51 -19.60
C PRO A 217 -25.30 -12.43 -18.91
N ASN A 218 -24.97 -12.95 -17.73
CA ASN A 218 -25.84 -13.83 -16.95
C ASN A 218 -26.64 -13.06 -15.88
N PHE A 219 -26.72 -11.72 -15.95
CA PHE A 219 -27.42 -10.93 -14.94
C PHE A 219 -28.90 -11.32 -14.80
N SER A 220 -29.58 -11.60 -15.91
CA SER A 220 -30.97 -12.09 -15.90
C SER A 220 -31.12 -13.43 -15.16
N ASP A 221 -30.15 -14.34 -15.32
CA ASP A 221 -30.14 -15.62 -14.60
C ASP A 221 -29.89 -15.41 -13.10
N GLU A 222 -28.98 -14.50 -12.74
CA GLU A 222 -28.71 -14.11 -11.35
C GLU A 222 -29.95 -13.51 -10.66
N ILE A 223 -30.77 -12.76 -11.41
CA ILE A 223 -32.07 -12.24 -10.94
C ILE A 223 -33.09 -13.37 -10.82
N ALA A 224 -33.22 -14.22 -11.83
CA ALA A 224 -34.16 -15.35 -11.81
C ALA A 224 -33.93 -16.27 -10.61
N ILE A 225 -32.67 -16.64 -10.34
CA ILE A 225 -32.31 -17.49 -9.19
C ILE A 225 -32.71 -16.80 -7.86
N ARG A 226 -32.53 -15.48 -7.72
CA ARG A 226 -32.96 -14.75 -6.52
C ARG A 226 -34.49 -14.76 -6.35
N LYS A 227 -35.24 -14.62 -7.45
CA LYS A 227 -36.71 -14.67 -7.45
C LYS A 227 -37.23 -16.03 -6.95
N GLU A 228 -36.52 -17.12 -7.22
CA GLU A 228 -36.84 -18.45 -6.70
C GLU A 228 -36.61 -18.60 -5.19
N LYS A 229 -35.74 -17.77 -4.60
CA LYS A 229 -35.39 -17.85 -3.16
C LYS A 229 -36.25 -16.96 -2.27
N VAL A 230 -37.06 -16.09 -2.85
CA VAL A 230 -37.99 -15.22 -2.12
C VAL A 230 -39.42 -15.75 -2.27
N ALA A 231 -40.21 -15.65 -1.20
CA ALA A 231 -41.63 -16.02 -1.23
C ALA A 231 -42.54 -14.86 -1.64
N SER A 232 -42.10 -13.61 -1.45
CA SER A 232 -42.89 -12.40 -1.62
C SER A 232 -42.95 -11.94 -3.08
N ASP A 233 -44.15 -11.79 -3.64
CA ASP A 233 -44.36 -11.28 -4.99
C ASP A 233 -43.84 -9.85 -5.16
N LYS A 234 -43.99 -8.99 -4.14
CA LYS A 234 -43.45 -7.62 -4.17
C LYS A 234 -41.93 -7.59 -4.33
N VAL A 235 -41.22 -8.56 -3.75
CA VAL A 235 -39.76 -8.66 -3.88
C VAL A 235 -39.38 -9.17 -5.28
N ARG A 236 -40.18 -10.08 -5.85
CA ARG A 236 -40.00 -10.53 -7.23
C ARG A 236 -40.22 -9.38 -8.23
N GLU A 237 -41.25 -8.56 -8.02
CA GLU A 237 -41.51 -7.35 -8.80
C GLU A 237 -40.37 -6.33 -8.66
N ALA A 238 -39.84 -6.13 -7.44
CA ALA A 238 -38.70 -5.23 -7.22
C ALA A 238 -37.44 -5.71 -7.95
N LEU A 239 -37.21 -7.02 -8.00
CA LEU A 239 -36.13 -7.63 -8.79
C LEU A 239 -36.32 -7.42 -10.30
N ASP A 240 -37.55 -7.52 -10.82
CA ASP A 240 -37.87 -7.27 -12.23
C ASP A 240 -37.66 -5.79 -12.63
N VAL A 241 -38.03 -4.87 -11.72
CA VAL A 241 -37.77 -3.43 -11.90
C VAL A 241 -36.27 -3.16 -11.94
N LEU A 242 -35.50 -3.79 -11.04
CA LEU A 242 -34.06 -3.65 -10.98
C LEU A 242 -33.36 -4.22 -12.22
N GLU A 243 -33.82 -5.35 -12.74
CA GLU A 243 -33.35 -5.92 -14.00
C GLU A 243 -33.59 -4.96 -15.18
N THR A 244 -34.79 -4.38 -15.25
CA THR A 244 -35.14 -3.41 -16.30
C THR A 244 -34.28 -2.15 -16.19
N ALA A 245 -34.08 -1.65 -14.97
CA ALA A 245 -33.28 -0.45 -14.70
C ALA A 245 -31.81 -0.61 -15.12
N ALA A 246 -31.27 -1.83 -15.14
CA ALA A 246 -29.88 -2.08 -15.53
C ALA A 246 -29.55 -1.74 -16.99
N LYS A 247 -30.57 -1.49 -17.83
CA LYS A 247 -30.41 -1.04 -19.21
C LYS A 247 -30.10 0.47 -19.33
N THR A 248 -30.44 1.24 -18.29
CA THR A 248 -30.44 2.71 -18.33
C THR A 248 -29.68 3.34 -17.17
N GLU A 249 -29.55 2.64 -16.06
CA GLU A 249 -28.90 3.10 -14.84
C GLU A 249 -27.47 2.61 -14.73
N SER A 250 -26.68 3.28 -13.90
CA SER A 250 -25.30 2.89 -13.67
C SER A 250 -25.19 1.53 -12.97
N LEU A 251 -24.25 0.68 -13.41
CA LEU A 251 -24.06 -0.66 -12.86
C LEU A 251 -23.74 -0.64 -11.37
N GLN A 252 -22.97 0.36 -10.91
CA GLN A 252 -22.72 0.55 -9.48
C GLN A 252 -24.02 0.82 -8.71
N LYS A 253 -24.91 1.66 -9.24
CA LYS A 253 -26.22 1.92 -8.65
C LYS A 253 -27.06 0.65 -8.60
N ILE A 254 -27.10 -0.13 -9.68
CA ILE A 254 -27.80 -1.43 -9.72
C ILE A 254 -27.26 -2.39 -8.67
N ALA A 255 -25.93 -2.58 -8.59
CA ALA A 255 -25.31 -3.47 -7.62
C ALA A 255 -25.58 -3.03 -6.17
N ASN A 256 -25.53 -1.73 -5.89
CA ASN A 256 -25.86 -1.17 -4.58
C ASN A 256 -27.33 -1.38 -4.20
N MET A 257 -28.26 -1.20 -5.15
CA MET A 257 -29.69 -1.45 -4.92
C MET A 257 -29.96 -2.94 -4.69
N LEU A 258 -29.34 -3.81 -5.49
CA LEU A 258 -29.44 -5.26 -5.33
C LEU A 258 -28.88 -5.71 -3.99
N TYR A 259 -27.75 -5.15 -3.54
CA TYR A 259 -27.20 -5.41 -2.20
C TYR A 259 -28.16 -5.02 -1.07
N LYS A 260 -28.79 -3.84 -1.17
CA LYS A 260 -29.77 -3.40 -0.16
C LYS A 260 -30.97 -4.32 -0.12
N LEU A 261 -31.52 -4.68 -1.29
CA LEU A 261 -32.66 -5.58 -1.42
C LEU A 261 -32.33 -6.97 -0.86
N ASP A 262 -31.21 -7.55 -1.28
CA ASP A 262 -30.78 -8.86 -0.81
C ASP A 262 -30.59 -8.89 0.71
N LYS A 263 -30.04 -7.82 1.29
CA LYS A 263 -29.84 -7.70 2.74
C LYS A 263 -31.16 -7.55 3.50
N GLU A 264 -32.08 -6.74 2.98
CA GLU A 264 -33.41 -6.52 3.57
C GLU A 264 -34.22 -7.82 3.64
N PHE A 265 -34.09 -8.68 2.62
CA PHE A 265 -34.82 -9.94 2.53
C PHE A 265 -34.01 -11.18 2.92
N GLY A 266 -32.83 -11.00 3.52
CA GLY A 266 -31.99 -12.10 4.04
C GLY A 266 -31.49 -13.08 2.97
N LEU A 267 -31.30 -12.59 1.74
CA LEU A 267 -30.69 -13.29 0.62
C LEU A 267 -29.15 -13.28 0.70
N ASP A 268 -28.57 -12.34 1.43
CA ASP A 268 -27.13 -12.19 1.64
C ASP A 268 -26.45 -13.44 2.20
N ARG A 269 -27.15 -14.23 3.03
CA ARG A 269 -26.66 -15.51 3.56
C ARG A 269 -26.39 -16.59 2.49
N LEU A 270 -26.93 -16.40 1.28
CA LEU A 270 -26.85 -17.32 0.14
C LEU A 270 -25.77 -16.93 -0.88
N TYR A 271 -25.10 -15.80 -0.69
CA TYR A 271 -23.97 -15.39 -1.53
C TYR A 271 -22.89 -16.47 -1.58
N ASN A 272 -22.36 -16.69 -2.78
CA ASN A 272 -21.33 -17.69 -3.09
C ASN A 272 -21.72 -19.14 -2.77
N LYS A 273 -23.02 -19.41 -2.51
CA LYS A 273 -23.57 -20.75 -2.31
C LYS A 273 -24.63 -21.09 -3.36
N SER A 274 -25.54 -20.14 -3.61
CA SER A 274 -26.64 -20.33 -4.56
C SER A 274 -26.56 -19.36 -5.73
N PHE A 275 -26.00 -18.18 -5.53
CA PHE A 275 -25.81 -17.14 -6.53
C PHE A 275 -24.66 -16.22 -6.13
N SER A 276 -24.17 -15.43 -7.08
CA SER A 276 -23.06 -14.49 -6.86
C SER A 276 -23.47 -13.35 -5.94
N ASP A 277 -22.53 -12.68 -5.29
CA ASP A 277 -22.87 -11.41 -4.61
C ASP A 277 -23.33 -10.32 -5.62
N PRO A 278 -23.99 -9.25 -5.16
CA PRO A 278 -24.61 -8.25 -6.03
C PRO A 278 -23.66 -7.59 -7.02
N TYR A 279 -22.40 -7.40 -6.64
CA TYR A 279 -21.43 -6.76 -7.52
C TYR A 279 -20.97 -7.74 -8.60
N ARG A 280 -20.70 -9.00 -8.26
CA ARG A 280 -20.41 -10.05 -9.27
C ARG A 280 -21.61 -10.40 -10.15
N ALA A 281 -22.82 -10.33 -9.60
CA ALA A 281 -24.04 -10.54 -10.37
C ALA A 281 -24.20 -9.47 -11.46
N VAL A 282 -23.85 -8.22 -11.15
CA VAL A 282 -24.04 -7.08 -12.06
C VAL A 282 -22.85 -6.87 -13.00
N PHE A 283 -21.62 -6.99 -12.50
CA PHE A 283 -20.42 -6.73 -13.30
C PHE A 283 -19.96 -7.99 -14.04
N ALA A 284 -19.62 -7.84 -15.33
CA ALA A 284 -19.10 -8.93 -16.13
C ALA A 284 -17.71 -9.39 -15.66
N ASP A 285 -17.43 -10.68 -15.86
CA ASP A 285 -16.12 -11.27 -15.57
C ASP A 285 -14.97 -10.52 -16.27
N GLY A 286 -13.91 -10.25 -15.51
CA GLY A 286 -12.77 -9.45 -15.94
C GLY A 286 -11.70 -10.18 -16.74
N LYS A 287 -11.99 -11.35 -17.35
CA LYS A 287 -10.98 -12.18 -18.02
C LYS A 287 -10.15 -11.35 -18.99
N SER A 288 -8.82 -11.37 -18.81
CA SER A 288 -7.89 -10.81 -19.80
C SER A 288 -7.99 -11.60 -21.10
N THR A 289 -8.72 -11.12 -22.08
CA THR A 289 -8.42 -11.55 -23.45
C THR A 289 -7.03 -11.00 -23.75
N ASN A 290 -6.08 -11.89 -24.09
CA ASN A 290 -4.77 -11.55 -24.67
C ASN A 290 -4.96 -10.96 -26.09
N GLU A 291 -5.90 -10.04 -26.26
CA GLU A 291 -6.00 -9.25 -27.46
C GLU A 291 -5.01 -8.11 -27.32
N LYS A 292 -4.04 -8.08 -28.23
CA LYS A 292 -3.30 -6.87 -28.59
C LYS A 292 -4.25 -5.85 -29.25
N THR A 293 -5.32 -5.51 -28.57
CA THR A 293 -6.01 -4.25 -28.79
C THR A 293 -5.59 -3.39 -27.62
N ALA A 294 -4.84 -2.34 -27.93
CA ALA A 294 -4.79 -1.15 -27.09
C ALA A 294 -6.19 -0.52 -27.06
N ALA A 295 -7.18 -1.25 -26.56
CA ALA A 295 -8.37 -0.64 -26.02
C ALA A 295 -7.94 -0.19 -24.63
N PRO A 296 -7.70 1.13 -24.42
CA PRO A 296 -7.63 1.62 -23.06
C PRO A 296 -8.88 1.08 -22.35
N VAL A 297 -8.74 0.68 -21.09
CA VAL A 297 -9.89 0.70 -20.20
C VAL A 297 -10.37 2.14 -20.21
N THR A 298 -11.24 2.43 -21.16
CA THR A 298 -11.94 3.70 -21.25
C THR A 298 -13.01 3.50 -20.22
N LEU A 299 -12.66 3.85 -18.98
CA LEU A 299 -13.65 4.38 -18.08
C LEU A 299 -14.22 5.57 -18.85
N VAL A 300 -15.31 5.34 -19.58
CA VAL A 300 -16.30 6.39 -19.73
C VAL A 300 -16.63 6.70 -18.29
N GLY A 301 -16.06 7.80 -17.80
CA GLY A 301 -16.34 8.30 -16.47
C GLY A 301 -17.83 8.25 -16.31
N GLU A 302 -18.30 7.71 -15.19
CA GLU A 302 -19.63 8.04 -14.72
C GLU A 302 -19.60 9.55 -14.44
N TYR A 303 -19.68 10.36 -15.48
CA TYR A 303 -19.96 11.75 -15.32
C TYR A 303 -21.36 11.80 -14.77
N SER A 304 -21.49 12.54 -13.70
CA SER A 304 -22.77 12.65 -13.04
C SER A 304 -23.80 13.44 -13.90
N ILE A 305 -23.38 13.89 -15.09
CA ILE A 305 -24.09 14.42 -16.26
C ILE A 305 -23.42 13.85 -17.53
N ASP A 306 -24.17 13.40 -18.55
CA ASP A 306 -23.57 12.90 -19.81
C ASP A 306 -22.64 13.95 -20.48
N PRO A 307 -21.40 13.60 -20.93
CA PRO A 307 -20.46 14.53 -21.54
C PRO A 307 -20.97 15.28 -22.77
N ALA A 308 -21.77 14.62 -23.60
CA ALA A 308 -22.35 15.29 -24.77
C ALA A 308 -23.35 16.35 -24.33
N THR A 309 -24.13 16.05 -23.29
CA THR A 309 -25.03 17.01 -22.64
C THR A 309 -24.28 18.19 -22.04
N LEU A 310 -23.20 17.96 -21.29
CA LEU A 310 -22.37 19.03 -20.71
C LEU A 310 -21.69 19.90 -21.78
N SER A 311 -21.10 19.28 -22.81
CA SER A 311 -20.44 19.96 -23.91
C SER A 311 -21.40 20.84 -24.73
N ALA A 312 -22.67 20.44 -24.83
CA ALA A 312 -23.72 21.19 -25.52
C ALA A 312 -24.32 22.34 -24.68
N MET A 313 -24.00 22.46 -23.39
CA MET A 313 -24.63 23.47 -22.52
C MET A 313 -24.27 24.91 -22.95
N PRO A 314 -25.26 25.81 -23.08
CA PRO A 314 -25.01 27.22 -23.39
C PRO A 314 -24.48 27.95 -22.15
N TYR A 315 -23.62 28.95 -22.37
CA TYR A 315 -23.17 29.85 -21.31
C TYR A 315 -24.20 30.96 -21.09
N ASN A 316 -25.24 30.65 -20.29
CA ASN A 316 -26.36 31.54 -20.00
C ASN A 316 -26.13 32.38 -18.73
N ASP A 317 -27.06 33.30 -18.42
CA ASP A 317 -26.97 34.22 -17.28
C ASP A 317 -26.81 33.49 -15.92
N SER A 318 -27.35 32.27 -15.79
CA SER A 318 -27.18 31.45 -14.58
C SER A 318 -25.76 30.90 -14.45
N MET A 319 -25.10 30.55 -15.56
CA MET A 319 -23.70 30.11 -15.57
C MET A 319 -22.72 31.27 -15.36
N GLN A 320 -23.05 32.47 -15.84
CA GLN A 320 -22.25 33.69 -15.64
C GLN A 320 -22.11 34.08 -14.16
N GLN A 321 -23.10 33.76 -13.34
CA GLN A 321 -23.04 34.01 -11.89
C GLN A 321 -22.11 33.05 -11.15
N LEU A 322 -21.75 31.92 -11.76
CA LEU A 322 -21.01 30.83 -11.11
C LEU A 322 -19.58 30.69 -11.64
N PHE A 323 -19.37 30.95 -12.93
CA PHE A 323 -18.10 30.73 -13.61
C PHE A 323 -17.79 31.86 -14.57
N SER A 324 -16.51 32.13 -14.79
CA SER A 324 -16.09 32.89 -15.97
C SER A 324 -16.33 32.06 -17.24
N GLU A 325 -16.47 32.73 -18.39
CA GLU A 325 -16.70 32.05 -19.67
C GLU A 325 -15.56 31.09 -20.02
N SER A 326 -14.32 31.47 -19.69
CA SER A 326 -13.15 30.60 -19.88
C SER A 326 -13.21 29.35 -19.01
N ASP A 327 -13.55 29.49 -17.73
CA ASP A 327 -13.60 28.37 -16.80
C ASP A 327 -14.73 27.40 -17.15
N PHE A 328 -15.89 27.93 -17.54
CA PHE A 328 -17.01 27.12 -17.99
C PHE A 328 -16.68 26.34 -19.26
N ASN A 329 -16.01 26.98 -20.23
CA ASN A 329 -15.56 26.28 -21.44
C ASN A 329 -14.49 25.23 -21.14
N SER A 330 -13.62 25.43 -20.15
CA SER A 330 -12.70 24.39 -19.67
C SER A 330 -13.45 23.21 -19.04
N ILE A 331 -14.47 23.47 -18.22
CA ILE A 331 -15.32 22.43 -17.61
C ILE A 331 -16.08 21.61 -18.67
N LYS A 332 -16.57 22.26 -19.74
CA LYS A 332 -17.28 21.61 -20.85
C LYS A 332 -16.42 20.67 -21.70
N ASN A 333 -15.14 20.99 -21.81
CA ASN A 333 -14.19 20.28 -22.66
C ASN A 333 -13.36 19.24 -21.90
N ASP A 334 -13.37 19.29 -20.56
CA ASP A 334 -12.71 18.34 -19.70
C ASP A 334 -13.68 17.74 -18.67
N PRO A 335 -14.30 16.60 -18.98
CA PRO A 335 -14.54 15.53 -18.02
C PRO A 335 -14.05 15.64 -16.57
N ALA A 336 -12.73 15.69 -16.37
CA ALA A 336 -12.11 15.65 -15.05
C ALA A 336 -12.31 16.98 -14.31
N ALA A 337 -12.34 18.09 -15.05
CA ALA A 337 -12.62 19.42 -14.50
C ALA A 337 -14.03 19.53 -13.94
N TYR A 338 -15.03 18.89 -14.56
CA TYR A 338 -16.39 18.80 -14.00
C TYR A 338 -16.42 17.98 -12.71
N GLU A 339 -15.77 16.81 -12.67
CA GLU A 339 -15.81 15.95 -11.48
C GLU A 339 -15.05 16.54 -10.28
N ALA A 340 -14.04 17.37 -10.53
CA ALA A 340 -13.31 18.12 -9.51
C ALA A 340 -14.13 19.24 -8.84
N LEU A 341 -15.30 19.62 -9.39
CA LEU A 341 -16.13 20.68 -8.82
C LEU A 341 -16.73 20.25 -7.47
N PRO A 342 -16.87 21.20 -6.51
CA PRO A 342 -17.63 20.95 -5.29
C PRO A 342 -19.10 20.62 -5.59
N THR A 343 -19.71 19.77 -4.76
CA THR A 343 -21.08 19.24 -4.93
C THR A 343 -22.15 20.30 -5.24
N PRO A 344 -22.19 21.48 -4.59
CA PRO A 344 -23.18 22.51 -4.91
C PRO A 344 -23.14 22.98 -6.37
N TYR A 345 -21.94 23.15 -6.93
CA TYR A 345 -21.76 23.57 -8.33
C TYR A 345 -22.16 22.47 -9.30
N LYS A 346 -21.84 21.20 -8.99
CA LYS A 346 -22.28 20.04 -9.79
C LYS A 346 -23.80 19.92 -9.81
N GLN A 347 -24.47 20.16 -8.69
CA GLN A 347 -25.94 20.13 -8.59
C GLN A 347 -26.60 21.24 -9.40
N MET A 348 -26.06 22.47 -9.37
CA MET A 348 -26.60 23.58 -10.17
C MET A 348 -26.44 23.33 -11.68
N ILE A 349 -25.30 22.78 -12.12
CA ILE A 349 -25.09 22.41 -13.53
C ILE A 349 -26.10 21.34 -13.97
N LYS A 350 -26.38 20.33 -13.12
CA LYS A 350 -27.39 19.29 -13.42
C LYS A 350 -28.81 19.82 -13.51
N GLN A 351 -29.17 20.72 -12.60
CA GLN A 351 -30.49 21.34 -12.61
C GLN A 351 -30.73 22.15 -13.89
N GLN A 352 -29.69 22.84 -14.38
CA GLN A 352 -29.73 23.58 -15.64
C GLN A 352 -29.70 22.67 -16.87
N ALA A 353 -29.14 21.46 -16.75
CA ALA A 353 -29.16 20.43 -17.79
C ALA A 353 -30.48 19.64 -17.85
N GLY A 354 -31.44 19.89 -16.94
CA GLY A 354 -32.71 19.16 -16.89
C GLY A 354 -32.57 17.72 -16.38
N VAL A 355 -31.46 17.40 -15.71
CA VAL A 355 -31.14 16.08 -15.17
C VAL A 355 -31.39 16.12 -13.65
N VAL A 356 -32.66 16.03 -13.24
CA VAL A 356 -33.07 15.89 -11.83
C VAL A 356 -33.76 14.55 -11.63
#